data_AF-A0AAW8B787-F1
#
_entry.id   AF-A0AAW8B787-F1
#
_cell.length_a   1.000
_cell.length_b   1.000
_cell.length_c   1.000
_cell.angle_alpha   90.00
_cell.angle_beta   90.00
_cell.angle_gamma   90.00
#
_symmetry.space_group_name_H-M   'P 1'
#
loop_
_entity.id
_entity.type
_entity.pdbx_description
1 polymer ?
#
loop_
_entity_poly.entity_id
_entity_poly.type
_entity_poly.pdbx_seq_one_letter_code
_entity_poly.pdbx_strand_id
1 'polypeptide(L)'
;MKKTTLLFALLFTVILSAQIRFEKAYYIDNANNRVEGLIKNVDWKNNPAFFEYKSTADSDIKTVTVKDVKLFEIYDQSKFVSSTVDFDKSSINIRNLSESKEPEWVQRQLFLKQIVSGPANLYLYAEGNDNKFFYQKGDDQIKQLIYKPYQVELYQIGYNESYKQQLTTALACGTMNKNQINNTPYQQKNLVDLFTKYNQCSDPNYEVIEVEKKPGKVNLAVRPRVNFASLQLRNSTASDLFDFGNTTEFGVGVELEYVFPFNKSKWAVILEPTYRTYKAETMTEPYYMAGNKLFAFADYNSIEIPIGIRHYMFIDSKSKIFLNGQYIFDVALDSSLKVLRADDSLSQDIDVKAYANFAFGAGYSYNSKYGVEVRYFTSRNIARGYANVNSSYKNVSLILSYNLF
;
A
#
# COMPACT_ATOMS: atom_id res chain seq x y z
N MET A 1 -27.24 16.50 10.80
CA MET A 1 -27.33 15.10 10.30
C MET A 1 -27.68 15.03 8.80
N LYS A 2 -28.80 15.61 8.30
CA LYS A 2 -29.14 15.51 6.86
C LYS A 2 -28.06 16.02 5.88
N LYS A 3 -27.35 17.11 6.21
CA LYS A 3 -26.26 17.68 5.38
C LYS A 3 -24.99 16.82 5.37
N THR A 4 -24.65 16.17 6.48
CA THR A 4 -23.51 15.24 6.54
C THR A 4 -23.80 13.95 5.78
N THR A 5 -25.04 13.44 5.83
CA THR A 5 -25.44 12.25 5.06
C THR A 5 -25.37 12.48 3.54
N LEU A 6 -25.73 13.68 3.06
CA LEU A 6 -25.67 14.03 1.64
C LEU A 6 -24.22 14.10 1.12
N LEU A 7 -23.29 14.66 1.92
CA LEU A 7 -21.86 14.71 1.57
C LEU A 7 -21.25 13.31 1.50
N PHE A 8 -21.59 12.43 2.46
CA PHE A 8 -21.16 11.03 2.44
C PHE A 8 -21.75 10.27 1.25
N ALA A 9 -23.02 10.51 0.88
CA ALA A 9 -23.62 9.90 -0.30
C ALA A 9 -22.96 10.36 -1.61
N LEU A 10 -22.59 11.65 -1.72
CA LEU A 10 -21.87 12.18 -2.88
C LEU A 10 -20.43 11.63 -2.96
N LEU A 11 -19.74 11.47 -1.83
CA LEU A 11 -18.42 10.82 -1.79
C LEU A 11 -18.51 9.33 -2.19
N PHE A 12 -19.59 8.65 -1.82
CA PHE A 12 -19.80 7.24 -2.16
C PHE A 12 -19.99 7.01 -3.67
N THR A 13 -20.68 7.92 -4.39
CA THR A 13 -20.86 7.79 -5.85
C THR A 13 -19.56 8.00 -6.63
N VAL A 14 -18.64 8.84 -6.14
CA VAL A 14 -17.33 9.01 -6.79
C VAL A 14 -16.42 7.81 -6.53
N ILE A 15 -16.53 7.16 -5.36
CA ILE A 15 -15.82 5.89 -5.08
C ILE A 15 -16.27 4.78 -6.03
N LEU A 16 -17.57 4.71 -6.34
CA LEU A 16 -18.12 3.75 -7.32
C LEU A 16 -17.61 3.99 -8.75
N SER A 17 -17.16 5.21 -9.05
CA SER A 17 -16.65 5.60 -10.38
C SER A 17 -15.13 5.39 -10.53
N ALA A 18 -14.42 4.96 -9.49
CA ALA A 18 -13.01 4.57 -9.59
C ALA A 18 -12.88 3.22 -10.30
N GLN A 19 -13.09 3.22 -11.62
CA GLN A 19 -13.05 2.02 -12.43
C GLN A 19 -11.62 1.48 -12.52
N ILE A 20 -11.47 0.20 -12.23
CA ILE A 20 -10.24 -0.55 -12.47
C ILE A 20 -9.97 -0.51 -13.97
N ARG A 21 -8.74 -0.14 -14.35
CA ARG A 21 -8.40 0.10 -15.74
C ARG A 21 -8.39 -1.21 -16.53
N PHE A 22 -9.29 -1.26 -17.50
CA PHE A 22 -9.25 -2.20 -18.62
C PHE A 22 -8.14 -1.74 -19.57
N GLU A 23 -7.24 -2.65 -19.91
CA GLU A 23 -6.07 -2.36 -20.74
C GLU A 23 -6.13 -3.20 -22.01
N LYS A 24 -5.60 -2.66 -23.12
CA LYS A 24 -5.54 -3.38 -24.40
C LYS A 24 -4.84 -4.71 -24.21
N ALA A 25 -5.49 -5.76 -24.70
CA ALA A 25 -5.05 -7.12 -24.49
C ALA A 25 -5.69 -8.04 -25.54
N TYR A 26 -5.18 -9.26 -25.61
CA TYR A 26 -5.81 -10.33 -26.37
C TYR A 26 -5.76 -11.64 -25.60
N TYR A 27 -6.62 -12.58 -25.98
CA TYR A 27 -6.49 -13.97 -25.57
C TYR A 27 -6.57 -14.90 -26.78
N ILE A 28 -6.06 -16.12 -26.63
CA ILE A 28 -6.22 -17.19 -27.62
C ILE A 28 -7.17 -18.22 -27.02
N ASP A 29 -8.31 -18.44 -27.66
CA ASP A 29 -9.26 -19.46 -27.22
C ASP A 29 -8.76 -20.89 -27.48
N ASN A 30 -9.52 -21.87 -27.02
CA ASN A 30 -9.17 -23.28 -27.23
C ASN A 30 -9.20 -23.72 -28.72
N ALA A 31 -9.89 -22.97 -29.58
CA ALA A 31 -9.96 -23.18 -31.03
C ALA A 31 -8.84 -22.46 -31.81
N ASN A 32 -7.86 -21.85 -31.12
CA ASN A 32 -6.76 -21.05 -31.68
C ASN A 32 -7.19 -19.71 -32.31
N ASN A 33 -8.39 -19.22 -32.02
CA ASN A 33 -8.77 -17.88 -32.46
C ASN A 33 -8.16 -16.85 -31.52
N ARG A 34 -7.51 -15.84 -32.11
CA ARG A 34 -7.05 -14.66 -31.40
C ARG A 34 -8.21 -13.68 -31.24
N VAL A 35 -8.54 -13.34 -30.00
CA VAL A 35 -9.62 -12.42 -29.67
C VAL A 35 -9.03 -11.17 -29.02
N GLU A 36 -9.09 -10.06 -29.73
CA GLU A 36 -8.68 -8.73 -29.24
C GLU A 36 -9.72 -8.14 -28.30
N GLY A 37 -9.29 -7.28 -27.38
CA GLY A 37 -10.19 -6.47 -26.58
C GLY A 37 -9.46 -5.81 -25.42
N LEU A 38 -10.11 -5.80 -24.26
CA LEU A 38 -9.59 -5.20 -23.05
C LEU A 38 -9.67 -6.19 -21.89
N ILE A 39 -8.59 -6.33 -21.14
CA ILE A 39 -8.55 -7.13 -19.90
C ILE A 39 -8.36 -6.20 -18.71
N LYS A 40 -9.14 -6.44 -17.65
CA LYS A 40 -9.02 -5.71 -16.40
C LYS A 40 -7.70 -6.04 -15.72
N ASN A 41 -6.77 -5.10 -15.71
CA ASN A 41 -5.45 -5.31 -15.13
C ASN A 41 -5.38 -4.80 -13.68
N VAL A 42 -5.38 -5.72 -12.73
CA VAL A 42 -5.22 -5.41 -11.30
C VAL A 42 -3.77 -5.52 -10.81
N ASP A 43 -2.79 -5.69 -11.73
CA ASP A 43 -1.38 -5.91 -11.38
C ASP A 43 -1.22 -7.07 -10.38
N TRP A 44 -1.71 -8.23 -10.82
CA TRP A 44 -1.83 -9.44 -10.02
C TRP A 44 -0.52 -9.80 -9.31
N LYS A 45 -0.53 -9.74 -7.96
CA LYS A 45 0.52 -10.35 -7.12
C LYS A 45 0.47 -11.88 -7.20
N ASN A 46 -0.73 -12.45 -7.08
CA ASN A 46 -0.98 -13.88 -7.22
C ASN A 46 -1.50 -14.17 -8.61
N ASN A 47 -1.12 -15.30 -9.19
CA ASN A 47 -1.63 -15.67 -10.51
C ASN A 47 -3.16 -15.79 -10.47
N PRO A 48 -3.87 -15.20 -11.46
CA PRO A 48 -5.32 -15.26 -11.50
C PRO A 48 -5.82 -16.68 -11.78
N ALA A 49 -7.01 -17.02 -11.28
CA ALA A 49 -7.77 -18.18 -11.76
C ALA A 49 -8.70 -17.82 -12.94
N PHE A 50 -9.03 -16.54 -13.06
CA PHE A 50 -9.87 -15.95 -14.09
C PHE A 50 -9.46 -14.49 -14.33
N PHE A 51 -9.88 -13.93 -15.45
CA PHE A 51 -9.78 -12.52 -15.73
C PHE A 51 -11.11 -11.97 -16.26
N GLU A 52 -11.29 -10.67 -16.12
CA GLU A 52 -12.45 -9.95 -16.65
C GLU A 52 -12.07 -9.31 -17.99
N TYR A 53 -12.89 -9.56 -19.01
CA TYR A 53 -12.69 -9.17 -20.39
C TYR A 53 -13.85 -8.31 -20.89
N LYS A 54 -13.53 -7.38 -21.80
CA LYS A 54 -14.46 -6.59 -22.59
C LYS A 54 -14.01 -6.56 -24.05
N SER A 55 -14.93 -6.64 -25.01
CA SER A 55 -14.61 -6.49 -26.43
C SER A 55 -14.34 -5.03 -26.80
N THR A 56 -15.07 -4.09 -26.21
CA THR A 56 -14.89 -2.64 -26.36
C THR A 56 -15.07 -1.94 -25.00
N ALA A 57 -14.80 -0.63 -24.91
CA ALA A 57 -14.96 0.09 -23.64
C ALA A 57 -16.39 0.00 -23.08
N ASP A 58 -17.39 0.01 -23.96
CA ASP A 58 -18.82 0.05 -23.64
C ASP A 58 -19.47 -1.35 -23.57
N SER A 59 -18.74 -2.42 -23.89
CA SER A 59 -19.29 -3.77 -23.82
C SER A 59 -19.43 -4.25 -22.38
N ASP A 60 -20.36 -5.18 -22.17
CA ASP A 60 -20.51 -5.90 -20.91
C ASP A 60 -19.25 -6.65 -20.52
N ILE A 61 -19.06 -6.82 -19.21
CA ILE A 61 -17.92 -7.56 -18.66
C ILE A 61 -18.19 -9.06 -18.77
N LYS A 62 -17.26 -9.80 -19.36
CA LYS A 62 -17.25 -11.25 -19.41
C LYS A 62 -16.14 -11.80 -18.50
N THR A 63 -16.45 -12.79 -17.69
CA THR A 63 -15.44 -13.56 -16.95
C THR A 63 -14.90 -14.69 -17.82
N VAL A 64 -13.58 -14.77 -17.95
CA VAL A 64 -12.88 -15.82 -18.70
C VAL A 64 -11.96 -16.57 -17.73
N THR A 65 -12.08 -17.89 -17.70
CA THR A 65 -11.36 -18.77 -16.76
C THR A 65 -10.20 -19.49 -17.45
N VAL A 66 -9.37 -20.14 -16.65
CA VAL A 66 -8.26 -20.98 -17.12
C VAL A 66 -8.71 -22.09 -18.09
N LYS A 67 -9.97 -22.53 -18.00
CA LYS A 67 -10.52 -23.58 -18.86
C LYS A 67 -10.91 -23.09 -20.26
N ASP A 68 -11.13 -21.80 -20.42
CA ASP A 68 -11.74 -21.23 -21.63
C ASP A 68 -10.71 -20.87 -22.70
N VAL A 69 -9.44 -20.69 -22.30
CA VAL A 69 -8.40 -20.11 -23.16
C VAL A 69 -7.06 -20.82 -22.99
N LYS A 70 -6.22 -20.73 -24.02
CA LYS A 70 -4.83 -21.21 -24.03
C LYS A 70 -3.87 -20.19 -23.43
N LEU A 71 -4.09 -18.92 -23.68
CA LEU A 71 -3.30 -17.83 -23.09
C LEU A 71 -4.06 -16.51 -23.14
N PHE A 72 -3.61 -15.56 -22.33
CA PHE A 72 -3.94 -14.15 -22.50
C PHE A 72 -2.70 -13.29 -22.30
N GLU A 73 -2.69 -12.15 -22.96
CA GLU A 73 -1.60 -11.19 -22.90
C GLU A 73 -2.15 -9.77 -22.83
N ILE A 74 -1.65 -9.02 -21.86
CA ILE A 74 -1.82 -7.58 -21.78
C ILE A 74 -0.59 -6.97 -22.42
N TYR A 75 -0.80 -6.22 -23.50
CA TYR A 75 0.28 -5.67 -24.32
C TYR A 75 1.30 -4.93 -23.46
N ASP A 76 2.58 -5.17 -23.77
CA ASP A 76 3.76 -4.56 -23.14
C ASP A 76 3.85 -4.73 -21.61
N GLN A 77 3.14 -5.72 -21.04
CA GLN A 77 3.06 -5.88 -19.59
C GLN A 77 3.21 -7.32 -19.11
N SER A 78 2.29 -8.21 -19.49
CA SER A 78 2.26 -9.55 -18.92
C SER A 78 1.54 -10.53 -19.81
N LYS A 79 2.11 -11.73 -19.90
CA LYS A 79 1.54 -12.87 -20.61
C LYS A 79 1.34 -14.03 -19.64
N PHE A 80 0.18 -14.68 -19.75
CA PHE A 80 -0.18 -15.84 -18.96
C PHE A 80 -0.60 -16.98 -19.86
N VAL A 81 -0.07 -18.17 -19.60
CA VAL A 81 -0.36 -19.40 -20.35
C VAL A 81 -1.20 -20.32 -19.48
N SER A 82 -2.33 -20.80 -20.00
CA SER A 82 -3.12 -21.85 -19.39
C SER A 82 -2.43 -23.19 -19.62
N SER A 83 -2.17 -23.93 -18.55
CA SER A 83 -1.59 -25.26 -18.66
C SER A 83 -2.07 -26.15 -17.52
N THR A 84 -2.27 -27.43 -17.85
CA THR A 84 -2.48 -28.49 -16.86
C THR A 84 -1.13 -29.09 -16.52
N VAL A 85 -0.73 -28.97 -15.25
CA VAL A 85 0.61 -29.34 -14.77
C VAL A 85 0.53 -30.21 -13.52
N ASP A 86 1.55 -31.06 -13.35
CA ASP A 86 1.87 -31.63 -12.04
C ASP A 86 2.34 -30.50 -11.12
N PHE A 87 1.59 -30.31 -10.04
CA PHE A 87 1.79 -29.25 -9.06
C PHE A 87 2.08 -29.85 -7.69
N ASP A 88 3.21 -29.46 -7.09
CA ASP A 88 3.54 -29.85 -5.72
C ASP A 88 2.75 -28.99 -4.73
N LYS A 89 1.75 -29.59 -4.07
CA LYS A 89 0.93 -28.90 -3.07
C LYS A 89 1.55 -28.86 -1.67
N SER A 90 2.76 -29.37 -1.49
CA SER A 90 3.40 -29.37 -0.18
C SER A 90 3.56 -27.96 0.38
N SER A 91 3.35 -27.85 1.70
CA SER A 91 3.43 -26.59 2.43
C SER A 91 4.88 -26.11 2.57
N ILE A 92 5.07 -24.80 2.38
CA ILE A 92 6.33 -24.10 2.67
C ILE A 92 6.34 -23.45 4.07
N ASN A 93 5.24 -23.56 4.82
CA ASN A 93 5.16 -23.03 6.18
C ASN A 93 5.99 -23.92 7.11
N ILE A 94 7.03 -23.33 7.72
CA ILE A 94 7.95 -24.02 8.63
C ILE A 94 7.26 -24.74 9.81
N ARG A 95 6.03 -24.33 10.18
CA ARG A 95 5.24 -24.98 11.24
C ARG A 95 4.47 -26.21 10.75
N ASN A 96 4.29 -26.33 9.43
CA ASN A 96 3.49 -27.35 8.77
C ASN A 96 4.29 -27.96 7.59
N LEU A 97 5.52 -28.41 7.83
CA LEU A 97 6.31 -29.11 6.81
C LEU A 97 5.98 -30.60 6.82
N SER A 98 6.03 -31.22 5.64
CA SER A 98 5.94 -32.67 5.47
C SER A 98 7.28 -33.31 5.86
N GLU A 99 7.27 -34.53 6.41
CA GLU A 99 8.47 -35.33 6.68
C GLU A 99 9.04 -35.99 5.42
N SER A 100 8.25 -36.05 4.34
CA SER A 100 8.69 -36.63 3.06
C SER A 100 9.50 -35.61 2.26
N LYS A 101 10.64 -36.04 1.70
CA LYS A 101 11.41 -35.27 0.72
C LYS A 101 10.67 -35.13 -0.61
N GLU A 102 9.84 -36.11 -0.98
CA GLU A 102 9.21 -36.17 -2.29
C GLU A 102 8.04 -35.18 -2.42
N PRO A 103 7.84 -34.56 -3.60
CA PRO A 103 6.71 -33.67 -3.84
C PRO A 103 5.36 -34.36 -3.65
N GLU A 104 4.36 -33.61 -3.19
CA GLU A 104 2.98 -34.07 -3.12
C GLU A 104 2.24 -33.64 -4.38
N TRP A 105 2.25 -34.51 -5.39
CA TRP A 105 1.69 -34.17 -6.69
C TRP A 105 0.17 -34.10 -6.70
N VAL A 106 -0.34 -33.03 -7.29
CA VAL A 106 -1.72 -32.90 -7.74
C VAL A 106 -1.75 -32.30 -9.13
N GLN A 107 -2.69 -32.72 -9.96
CA GLN A 107 -2.92 -32.09 -11.25
C GLN A 107 -3.72 -30.80 -11.07
N ARG A 108 -3.17 -29.66 -11.51
CA ARG A 108 -3.88 -28.36 -11.50
C ARG A 108 -3.82 -27.74 -12.90
N GLN A 109 -4.93 -27.16 -13.32
CA GLN A 109 -4.96 -26.28 -14.49
C GLN A 109 -4.80 -24.84 -14.01
N LEU A 110 -3.73 -24.17 -14.43
CA LEU A 110 -3.29 -22.88 -13.89
C LEU A 110 -2.98 -21.89 -15.02
N PHE A 111 -3.18 -20.60 -14.74
CA PHE A 111 -2.55 -19.53 -15.52
C PHE A 111 -1.13 -19.31 -15.00
N LEU A 112 -0.13 -19.72 -15.76
CA LEU A 112 1.28 -19.53 -15.46
C LEU A 112 1.77 -18.23 -16.10
N LYS A 113 2.34 -17.33 -15.30
CA LYS A 113 2.89 -16.05 -15.79
C LYS A 113 4.19 -16.35 -16.53
N GLN A 114 4.25 -16.06 -17.83
CA GLN A 114 5.48 -16.20 -18.59
C GLN A 114 6.42 -15.04 -18.23
N ILE A 115 7.57 -15.37 -17.64
CA ILE A 115 8.57 -14.39 -17.19
C ILE A 115 9.84 -14.41 -18.03
N VAL A 116 10.10 -15.48 -18.77
CA VAL A 116 11.08 -15.54 -19.87
C VAL A 116 10.44 -16.29 -21.03
N SER A 117 10.56 -15.74 -22.24
CA SER A 117 10.12 -16.36 -23.49
C SER A 117 11.34 -16.66 -24.35
N GLY A 118 11.38 -17.77 -25.08
CA GLY A 118 12.49 -18.13 -25.98
C GLY A 118 12.57 -19.63 -26.25
N PRO A 119 13.72 -20.14 -26.72
CA PRO A 119 13.94 -21.59 -26.88
C PRO A 119 13.67 -22.39 -25.60
N ALA A 120 13.98 -21.82 -24.44
CA ALA A 120 13.44 -22.26 -23.15
C ALA A 120 12.62 -21.14 -22.52
N ASN A 121 11.41 -21.50 -22.10
CA ASN A 121 10.48 -20.61 -21.40
C ASN A 121 10.58 -20.84 -19.89
N LEU A 122 10.48 -19.76 -19.13
CA LEU A 122 10.35 -19.76 -17.68
C LEU A 122 9.01 -19.15 -17.30
N TYR A 123 8.28 -19.84 -16.42
CA TYR A 123 7.01 -19.39 -15.89
C TYR A 123 7.02 -19.33 -14.36
N LEU A 124 6.14 -18.49 -13.83
CA LEU A 124 5.90 -18.30 -12.40
C LEU A 124 4.43 -18.56 -12.08
N TYR A 125 4.18 -19.30 -11.00
CA TYR A 125 2.90 -19.33 -10.30
C TYR A 125 3.09 -18.83 -8.87
N ALA A 126 2.45 -17.72 -8.53
CA ALA A 126 2.46 -17.13 -7.20
C ALA A 126 1.11 -17.32 -6.51
N GLU A 127 1.12 -17.87 -5.29
CA GLU A 127 -0.06 -18.05 -4.43
C GLU A 127 0.29 -17.60 -3.00
N GLY A 128 0.06 -16.32 -2.71
CA GLY A 128 0.39 -15.71 -1.42
C GLY A 128 1.88 -15.43 -1.28
N ASN A 129 2.56 -16.24 -0.47
CA ASN A 129 4.02 -16.20 -0.29
C ASN A 129 4.73 -17.39 -0.94
N ASP A 130 3.98 -18.31 -1.55
CA ASP A 130 4.54 -19.46 -2.27
C ASP A 130 4.70 -19.11 -3.75
N ASN A 131 5.95 -19.16 -4.23
CA ASN A 131 6.31 -18.94 -5.62
C ASN A 131 6.88 -20.24 -6.16
N LYS A 132 6.19 -20.84 -7.14
CA LYS A 132 6.66 -22.03 -7.85
C LYS A 132 7.03 -21.64 -9.28
N PHE A 133 8.21 -22.07 -9.70
CA PHE A 133 8.69 -21.85 -11.06
C PHE A 133 8.45 -23.09 -11.91
N PHE A 134 8.16 -22.86 -13.18
CA PHE A 134 7.94 -23.91 -14.17
C PHE A 134 8.78 -23.60 -15.40
N TYR A 135 9.18 -24.62 -16.13
CA TYR A 135 9.95 -24.45 -17.35
C TYR A 135 9.39 -25.29 -18.48
N GLN A 136 9.70 -24.85 -19.69
CA GLN A 136 9.42 -25.55 -20.94
C GLN A 136 10.60 -25.37 -21.88
N LYS A 137 10.98 -26.41 -22.61
CA LYS A 137 12.02 -26.33 -23.64
C LYS A 137 11.41 -26.75 -24.98
N GLY A 138 11.47 -25.87 -25.98
CA GLY A 138 10.75 -26.07 -27.24
C GLY A 138 9.28 -26.39 -27.00
N ASP A 139 8.82 -27.48 -27.60
CA ASP A 139 7.43 -27.95 -27.51
C ASP A 139 7.20 -29.01 -26.41
N ASP A 140 8.15 -29.18 -25.49
CA ASP A 140 7.98 -30.09 -24.35
C ASP A 140 6.79 -29.69 -23.46
N GLN A 141 6.33 -30.61 -22.59
CA GLN A 141 5.37 -30.27 -21.55
C GLN A 141 5.97 -29.33 -20.50
N ILE A 142 5.16 -28.40 -19.98
CA ILE A 142 5.55 -27.51 -18.89
C ILE A 142 5.72 -28.32 -17.60
N LYS A 143 6.88 -28.19 -16.95
CA LYS A 143 7.23 -28.94 -15.72
C LYS A 143 7.61 -28.01 -14.59
N GLN A 144 7.21 -28.35 -13.36
CA GLN A 144 7.62 -27.60 -12.17
C GLN A 144 9.11 -27.82 -11.87
N LEU A 145 9.81 -26.74 -11.51
CA LEU A 145 11.13 -26.79 -10.90
C LEU A 145 10.97 -27.14 -9.41
N ILE A 146 11.50 -28.29 -9.00
CA ILE A 146 11.29 -28.88 -7.69
C ILE A 146 12.22 -28.24 -6.66
N TYR A 147 11.65 -27.38 -5.82
CA TYR A 147 12.28 -26.84 -4.62
C TYR A 147 11.30 -26.95 -3.46
N LYS A 148 11.54 -27.88 -2.55
CA LYS A 148 10.59 -28.23 -1.49
C LYS A 148 11.29 -28.35 -0.12
N PRO A 149 10.94 -27.52 0.87
CA PRO A 149 11.37 -27.74 2.25
C PRO A 149 10.64 -28.95 2.84
N TYR A 150 11.33 -29.76 3.65
CA TYR A 150 10.76 -30.88 4.39
C TYR A 150 11.44 -31.02 5.75
N GLN A 151 10.72 -31.62 6.70
CA GLN A 151 11.22 -31.84 8.05
C GLN A 151 12.08 -33.11 8.06
N VAL A 152 13.35 -32.99 8.46
CA VAL A 152 14.26 -34.12 8.62
C VAL A 152 14.14 -34.66 10.04
N GLU A 153 14.25 -33.76 11.02
CA GLU A 153 14.13 -34.02 12.46
C GLU A 153 13.51 -32.79 13.14
N LEU A 154 13.27 -32.87 14.45
CA LEU A 154 12.79 -31.74 15.25
C LEU A 154 13.77 -30.55 15.11
N TYR A 155 13.28 -29.42 14.56
CA TYR A 155 14.04 -28.19 14.26
C TYR A 155 15.06 -28.29 13.11
N GLN A 156 15.15 -29.41 12.38
CA GLN A 156 16.01 -29.54 11.20
C GLN A 156 15.19 -29.59 9.91
N ILE A 157 15.47 -28.64 9.01
CA ILE A 157 14.80 -28.52 7.72
C ILE A 157 15.77 -28.95 6.61
N GLY A 158 15.34 -29.93 5.82
CA GLY A 158 15.98 -30.33 4.57
C GLY A 158 15.31 -29.67 3.37
N TYR A 159 15.99 -29.67 2.23
CA TYR A 159 15.45 -29.14 0.98
C TYR A 159 15.62 -30.16 -0.15
N ASN A 160 14.53 -30.45 -0.84
CA ASN A 160 14.59 -31.12 -2.13
C ASN A 160 14.95 -30.07 -3.17
N GLU A 161 16.19 -30.10 -3.66
CA GLU A 161 16.71 -29.17 -4.68
C GLU A 161 16.82 -29.81 -6.06
N SER A 162 15.94 -30.78 -6.39
CA SER A 162 15.96 -31.48 -7.68
C SER A 162 15.90 -30.54 -8.89
N TYR A 163 15.41 -29.31 -8.73
CA TYR A 163 15.48 -28.28 -9.76
C TYR A 163 16.89 -28.07 -10.34
N LYS A 164 17.96 -28.21 -9.54
CA LYS A 164 19.35 -28.04 -10.03
C LYS A 164 19.69 -29.08 -11.10
N GLN A 165 19.28 -30.32 -10.88
CA GLN A 165 19.44 -31.39 -11.85
C GLN A 165 18.53 -31.18 -13.06
N GLN A 166 17.25 -30.81 -12.83
CA GLN A 166 16.31 -30.49 -13.92
C GLN A 166 16.88 -29.42 -14.85
N LEU A 167 17.42 -28.33 -14.29
CA LEU A 167 18.03 -27.24 -15.04
C LEU A 167 19.31 -27.68 -15.77
N THR A 168 20.16 -28.48 -15.13
CA THR A 168 21.41 -28.97 -15.76
C THR A 168 21.13 -29.85 -16.97
N THR A 169 20.09 -30.68 -16.89
CA THR A 169 19.65 -31.53 -18.01
C THR A 169 18.95 -30.70 -19.10
N ALA A 170 18.08 -29.77 -18.73
CA ALA A 170 17.30 -28.99 -19.68
C ALA A 170 18.12 -27.91 -20.41
N LEU A 171 18.96 -27.17 -19.68
CA LEU A 171 19.63 -25.95 -20.15
C LEU A 171 21.09 -26.16 -20.56
N ALA A 172 21.40 -27.29 -21.19
CA ALA A 172 22.72 -27.54 -21.73
C ALA A 172 22.92 -26.73 -23.04
N CYS A 173 23.89 -25.81 -23.03
CA CYS A 173 24.36 -25.08 -24.21
C CYS A 173 25.89 -24.92 -24.13
N GLY A 174 26.61 -24.92 -25.26
CA GLY A 174 28.06 -25.09 -25.30
C GLY A 174 28.89 -24.10 -24.47
N THR A 175 28.37 -22.90 -24.20
CA THR A 175 29.04 -21.85 -23.39
C THR A 175 28.62 -21.85 -21.92
N MET A 176 27.66 -22.70 -21.53
CA MET A 176 27.15 -22.77 -20.16
C MET A 176 27.96 -23.75 -19.31
N ASN A 177 28.45 -23.26 -18.17
CA ASN A 177 29.17 -24.07 -17.20
C ASN A 177 28.17 -24.80 -16.28
N LYS A 178 28.26 -26.13 -16.18
CA LYS A 178 27.44 -26.95 -15.25
C LYS A 178 27.49 -26.45 -13.80
N ASN A 179 28.64 -25.96 -13.35
CA ASN A 179 28.80 -25.41 -12.01
C ASN A 179 27.99 -24.12 -11.80
N GLN A 180 27.82 -23.30 -12.84
CA GLN A 180 26.97 -22.10 -12.77
C GLN A 180 25.50 -22.49 -12.60
N ILE A 181 25.04 -23.53 -13.31
CA ILE A 181 23.67 -24.03 -13.20
C ILE A 181 23.41 -24.59 -11.80
N ASN A 182 24.29 -25.46 -11.30
CA ASN A 182 24.14 -26.11 -9.99
C ASN A 182 24.14 -25.12 -8.81
N ASN A 183 24.83 -23.99 -8.95
CA ASN A 183 24.89 -22.96 -7.91
C ASN A 183 23.79 -21.90 -8.03
N THR A 184 22.87 -22.02 -8.99
CA THR A 184 21.79 -21.04 -9.19
C THR A 184 20.78 -21.14 -8.05
N PRO A 185 20.58 -20.09 -7.23
CA PRO A 185 19.56 -20.08 -6.19
C PRO A 185 18.14 -20.18 -6.75
N TYR A 186 17.21 -20.78 -6.00
CA TYR A 186 15.78 -20.82 -6.35
C TYR A 186 15.10 -19.47 -6.10
N GLN A 187 15.52 -18.45 -6.86
CA GLN A 187 15.00 -17.09 -6.78
C GLN A 187 14.69 -16.59 -8.19
N GLN A 188 13.59 -15.83 -8.33
CA GLN A 188 13.13 -15.36 -9.64
C GLN A 188 14.25 -14.67 -10.44
N LYS A 189 15.00 -13.75 -9.81
CA LYS A 189 16.09 -13.03 -10.48
C LYS A 189 17.13 -14.00 -11.06
N ASN A 190 17.64 -14.91 -10.25
CA ASN A 190 18.68 -15.86 -10.66
C ASN A 190 18.20 -16.82 -11.75
N LEU A 191 16.94 -17.27 -11.67
CA LEU A 191 16.35 -18.12 -12.70
C LEU A 191 16.13 -17.36 -14.01
N VAL A 192 15.64 -16.12 -13.95
CA VAL A 192 15.51 -15.26 -15.14
C VAL A 192 16.87 -15.04 -15.82
N ASP A 193 17.90 -14.70 -15.04
CA ASP A 193 19.26 -14.49 -15.55
C ASP A 193 19.79 -15.77 -16.23
N LEU A 194 19.55 -16.94 -15.61
CA LEU A 194 19.97 -18.24 -16.16
C LEU A 194 19.26 -18.58 -17.47
N PHE A 195 17.93 -18.45 -17.54
CA PHE A 195 17.16 -18.74 -18.75
C PHE A 195 17.45 -17.75 -19.87
N THR A 196 17.64 -16.47 -19.54
CA THR A 196 18.04 -15.44 -20.51
C THR A 196 19.39 -15.79 -21.13
N LYS A 197 20.37 -16.17 -20.30
CA LYS A 197 21.69 -16.61 -20.76
C LYS A 197 21.62 -17.87 -21.64
N TYR A 198 20.77 -18.84 -21.28
CA TYR A 198 20.54 -20.02 -22.10
C TYR A 198 19.94 -19.66 -23.46
N ASN A 199 18.90 -18.82 -23.49
CA ASN A 199 18.24 -18.42 -24.73
C ASN A 199 19.18 -17.66 -25.66
N GLN A 200 19.99 -16.74 -25.13
CA GLN A 200 21.07 -16.05 -25.87
C GLN A 200 22.11 -17.03 -26.44
N CYS A 201 22.41 -18.10 -25.73
CA CYS A 201 23.34 -19.14 -26.19
C CYS A 201 22.71 -20.04 -27.27
N SER A 202 21.43 -20.37 -27.12
CA SER A 202 20.73 -21.32 -27.99
C SER A 202 20.24 -20.70 -29.30
N ASP A 203 19.96 -19.40 -29.31
CA ASP A 203 19.51 -18.66 -30.49
C ASP A 203 20.25 -17.32 -30.57
N PRO A 204 21.16 -17.13 -31.55
CA PRO A 204 21.88 -15.87 -31.74
C PRO A 204 20.98 -14.66 -32.03
N ASN A 205 19.75 -14.87 -32.48
CA ASN A 205 18.77 -13.82 -32.75
C ASN A 205 17.85 -13.53 -31.56
N TYR A 206 18.10 -14.17 -30.41
CA TYR A 206 17.29 -13.97 -29.23
C TYR A 206 17.45 -12.55 -28.67
N GLU A 207 16.37 -11.77 -28.73
CA GLU A 207 16.28 -10.47 -28.10
C GLU A 207 15.75 -10.60 -26.67
N VAL A 208 16.47 -9.98 -25.73
CA VAL A 208 16.02 -9.92 -24.35
C VAL A 208 14.88 -8.92 -24.25
N ILE A 209 13.67 -9.43 -24.04
CA ILE A 209 12.52 -8.58 -23.71
C ILE A 209 12.64 -8.20 -22.23
N GLU A 210 13.31 -7.09 -21.94
CA GLU A 210 13.29 -6.52 -20.59
C GLU A 210 11.93 -5.89 -20.32
N VAL A 211 11.15 -6.50 -19.42
CA VAL A 211 9.97 -5.84 -18.87
C VAL A 211 10.46 -4.71 -17.95
N GLU A 212 10.33 -3.46 -18.40
CA GLU A 212 10.73 -2.28 -17.63
C GLU A 212 10.16 -2.33 -16.20
N LYS A 213 11.04 -2.40 -15.20
CA LYS A 213 10.65 -2.24 -13.80
C LYS A 213 10.36 -0.77 -13.55
N LYS A 214 9.09 -0.42 -13.45
CA LYS A 214 8.68 0.94 -13.06
C LYS A 214 9.19 1.23 -11.65
N PRO A 215 10.07 2.22 -11.43
CA PRO A 215 10.50 2.58 -10.10
C PRO A 215 9.35 3.18 -9.30
N GLY A 216 9.44 3.11 -7.97
CA GLY A 216 8.56 3.90 -7.11
C GLY A 216 8.74 5.38 -7.38
N LYS A 217 7.70 6.18 -7.12
CA LYS A 217 7.73 7.63 -7.34
C LYS A 217 7.85 8.36 -6.02
N VAL A 218 8.73 9.35 -5.96
CA VAL A 218 8.83 10.26 -4.81
C VAL A 218 8.15 11.56 -5.19
N ASN A 219 7.27 12.05 -4.33
CA ASN A 219 6.65 13.35 -4.46
C ASN A 219 6.96 14.20 -3.24
N LEU A 220 7.13 15.51 -3.44
CA LEU A 220 7.36 16.47 -2.37
C LEU A 220 6.37 17.61 -2.48
N ALA A 221 5.48 17.78 -1.52
CA ALA A 221 4.41 18.78 -1.59
C ALA A 221 4.47 19.80 -0.46
N VAL A 222 4.13 21.05 -0.76
CA VAL A 222 3.83 22.07 0.26
C VAL A 222 2.34 22.03 0.57
N ARG A 223 2.01 22.08 1.86
CA ARG A 223 0.66 21.76 2.37
C ARG A 223 0.13 22.82 3.35
N PRO A 224 -0.26 24.02 2.88
CA PRO A 224 -0.91 25.00 3.74
C PRO A 224 -2.30 24.50 4.15
N ARG A 225 -2.73 24.86 5.35
CA ARG A 225 -3.98 24.39 5.93
C ARG A 225 -4.68 25.41 6.81
N VAL A 226 -5.99 25.22 6.90
CA VAL A 226 -6.86 25.87 7.87
C VAL A 226 -7.33 24.79 8.85
N ASN A 227 -7.17 25.03 10.13
CA ASN A 227 -7.50 24.14 11.22
C ASN A 227 -8.72 24.68 11.97
N PHE A 228 -9.70 23.83 12.20
CA PHE A 228 -10.85 24.10 13.06
C PHE A 228 -10.65 23.29 14.33
N ALA A 229 -10.13 23.96 15.35
CA ALA A 229 -9.68 23.33 16.57
C ALA A 229 -10.54 23.71 17.77
N SER A 230 -10.58 22.85 18.78
CA SER A 230 -11.20 23.14 20.06
C SER A 230 -10.40 22.50 21.18
N LEU A 231 -10.30 23.18 22.32
CA LEU A 231 -9.64 22.67 23.52
C LEU A 231 -10.61 22.69 24.69
N GLN A 232 -10.63 21.59 25.44
CA GLN A 232 -11.19 21.54 26.79
C GLN A 232 -10.09 21.15 27.77
N LEU A 233 -10.03 21.82 28.91
CA LEU A 233 -9.12 21.53 30.01
C LEU A 233 -9.95 21.27 31.26
N ARG A 234 -9.71 20.14 31.92
CA ARG A 234 -10.40 19.74 33.15
C ARG A 234 -9.39 19.52 34.26
N ASN A 235 -9.57 20.22 35.37
CA ASN A 235 -8.83 19.98 36.60
C ASN A 235 -9.71 19.14 37.53
N SER A 236 -9.34 17.87 37.73
CA SER A 236 -10.12 16.93 38.54
C SER A 236 -10.06 17.20 40.04
N THR A 237 -9.00 17.85 40.54
CA THR A 237 -8.87 18.19 41.96
C THR A 237 -9.83 19.33 42.34
N ALA A 238 -9.91 20.35 41.50
CA ALA A 238 -10.78 21.50 41.72
C ALA A 238 -12.18 21.32 41.12
N SER A 239 -12.38 20.29 40.30
CA SER A 239 -13.59 20.11 39.46
C SER A 239 -13.84 21.26 38.47
N ASP A 240 -12.79 21.99 38.10
CA ASP A 240 -12.86 23.06 37.10
C ASP A 240 -12.91 22.50 35.67
N LEU A 241 -13.74 23.13 34.84
CA LEU A 241 -13.79 22.91 33.40
C LEU A 241 -13.59 24.26 32.68
N PHE A 242 -12.56 24.31 31.84
CA PHE A 242 -12.30 25.40 30.92
C PHE A 242 -12.60 24.91 29.50
N ASP A 243 -13.61 25.52 28.87
CA ASP A 243 -13.94 25.28 27.47
C ASP A 243 -13.52 26.50 26.65
N PHE A 244 -12.54 26.30 25.76
CA PHE A 244 -12.00 27.35 24.91
C PHE A 244 -12.82 27.58 23.64
N GLY A 245 -13.87 26.78 23.42
CA GLY A 245 -14.68 26.87 22.21
C GLY A 245 -13.92 26.45 20.94
N ASN A 246 -14.45 26.87 19.78
CA ASN A 246 -13.85 26.58 18.48
C ASN A 246 -13.01 27.77 18.00
N THR A 247 -11.80 27.51 17.53
CA THR A 247 -10.94 28.50 16.87
C THR A 247 -10.63 28.08 15.44
N THR A 248 -10.35 29.08 14.60
CA THR A 248 -9.84 28.87 13.24
C THR A 248 -8.38 29.30 13.22
N GLU A 249 -7.51 28.37 12.87
CA GLU A 249 -6.07 28.56 12.91
C GLU A 249 -5.43 28.19 11.57
N PHE A 250 -4.23 28.68 11.33
CA PHE A 250 -3.48 28.36 10.12
C PHE A 250 -2.28 27.47 10.42
N GLY A 251 -1.84 26.73 9.42
CA GLY A 251 -0.63 25.93 9.51
C GLY A 251 -0.04 25.66 8.14
N VAL A 252 1.19 25.19 8.13
CA VAL A 252 1.89 24.82 6.91
C VAL A 252 2.72 23.57 7.16
N GLY A 253 2.59 22.60 6.26
CA GLY A 253 3.39 21.39 6.27
C GLY A 253 4.14 21.16 4.97
N VAL A 254 5.12 20.27 5.03
CA VAL A 254 5.81 19.74 3.85
C VAL A 254 5.65 18.23 3.88
N GLU A 255 5.06 17.65 2.83
CA GLU A 255 4.83 16.22 2.71
C GLU A 255 5.86 15.58 1.79
N LEU A 256 6.56 14.57 2.30
CA LEU A 256 7.27 13.60 1.50
C LEU A 256 6.38 12.38 1.30
N GLU A 257 6.16 12.00 0.04
CA GLU A 257 5.40 10.81 -0.34
C GLU A 257 6.27 9.86 -1.15
N TYR A 258 6.21 8.57 -0.83
CA TYR A 258 6.73 7.50 -1.68
C TYR A 258 5.61 6.60 -2.16
N VAL A 259 5.32 6.65 -3.46
CA VAL A 259 4.31 5.85 -4.15
C VAL A 259 4.93 4.54 -4.60
N PHE A 260 4.35 3.43 -4.13
CA PHE A 260 4.86 2.10 -4.43
C PHE A 260 4.64 1.72 -5.91
N PRO A 261 5.58 0.96 -6.52
CA PRO A 261 5.48 0.54 -7.91
C PRO A 261 4.60 -0.69 -8.15
N PHE A 262 3.86 -1.16 -7.14
CA PHE A 262 2.98 -2.32 -7.23
C PHE A 262 1.50 -1.95 -7.08
N ASN A 263 0.60 -2.87 -7.42
CA ASN A 263 -0.85 -2.69 -7.34
C ASN A 263 -1.29 -1.40 -8.07
N LYS A 264 -0.70 -1.16 -9.25
CA LYS A 264 -0.92 0.03 -10.09
C LYS A 264 -0.72 1.37 -9.34
N SER A 265 0.28 1.45 -8.47
CA SER A 265 0.62 2.68 -7.73
C SER A 265 -0.52 3.22 -6.86
N LYS A 266 -1.36 2.31 -6.34
CA LYS A 266 -2.47 2.66 -5.45
C LYS A 266 -2.05 2.93 -4.01
N TRP A 267 -0.86 2.52 -3.60
CA TRP A 267 -0.40 2.69 -2.23
C TRP A 267 0.80 3.63 -2.16
N ALA A 268 0.86 4.41 -1.09
CA ALA A 268 2.02 5.22 -0.76
C ALA A 268 2.23 5.30 0.76
N VAL A 269 3.45 5.63 1.16
CA VAL A 269 3.77 6.07 2.52
C VAL A 269 4.02 7.58 2.51
N ILE A 270 3.61 8.25 3.58
CA ILE A 270 3.69 9.70 3.72
C ILE A 270 4.30 10.10 5.06
N LEU A 271 5.07 11.19 5.03
CA LEU A 271 5.66 11.87 6.19
C LEU A 271 5.45 13.38 6.01
N GLU A 272 4.83 14.06 6.98
CA GLU A 272 4.40 15.46 6.80
C GLU A 272 4.70 16.40 7.99
N PRO A 273 5.96 16.77 8.27
CA PRO A 273 6.25 17.79 9.27
C PRO A 273 5.41 19.05 9.04
N THR A 274 4.69 19.48 10.08
CA THR A 274 3.71 20.56 10.00
C THR A 274 3.88 21.51 11.16
N TYR A 275 4.12 22.79 10.87
CA TYR A 275 4.03 23.85 11.86
C TYR A 275 2.58 24.34 12.00
N ARG A 276 2.14 24.56 13.24
CA ARG A 276 0.81 25.08 13.56
C ARG A 276 0.81 25.88 14.85
N THR A 277 -0.21 26.72 14.99
CA THR A 277 -0.47 27.53 16.18
C THR A 277 -1.90 27.30 16.67
N TYR A 278 -2.13 27.51 17.96
CA TYR A 278 -3.44 27.56 18.58
C TYR A 278 -3.38 28.56 19.72
N LYS A 279 -4.19 29.61 19.64
CA LYS A 279 -4.31 30.61 20.71
C LYS A 279 -5.77 30.82 21.07
N ALA A 280 -6.10 30.65 22.35
CA ALA A 280 -7.45 30.83 22.84
C ALA A 280 -7.46 31.26 24.30
N GLU A 281 -8.52 31.97 24.69
CA GLU A 281 -8.78 32.34 26.07
C GLU A 281 -10.22 32.01 26.44
N THR A 282 -10.46 31.76 27.72
CA THR A 282 -11.79 31.51 28.27
C THR A 282 -11.84 31.90 29.74
N MET A 283 -13.04 31.96 30.29
CA MET A 283 -13.26 32.15 31.72
C MET A 283 -14.14 31.05 32.28
N THR A 284 -14.02 30.76 33.56
CA THR A 284 -14.98 29.94 34.32
C THR A 284 -15.25 30.56 35.69
N GLU A 285 -16.43 30.31 36.24
CA GLU A 285 -16.81 30.67 37.61
C GLU A 285 -16.85 29.39 38.45
N PRO A 286 -15.81 29.12 39.27
CA PRO A 286 -15.71 27.86 39.99
C PRO A 286 -16.83 27.71 41.01
N TYR A 287 -17.48 26.55 41.04
CA TYR A 287 -18.61 26.28 41.94
C TYR A 287 -18.27 26.47 43.43
N TYR A 288 -17.02 26.18 43.81
CA TYR A 288 -16.51 26.29 45.18
C TYR A 288 -16.03 27.70 45.55
N MET A 289 -16.04 28.66 44.62
CA MET A 289 -15.66 30.06 44.84
C MET A 289 -16.71 31.00 44.25
N ALA A 290 -17.88 31.05 44.89
CA ALA A 290 -19.00 31.90 44.48
C ALA A 290 -18.55 33.37 44.29
N GLY A 291 -18.73 33.89 43.07
CA GLY A 291 -18.38 35.27 42.70
C GLY A 291 -16.94 35.48 42.23
N ASN A 292 -16.05 34.48 42.31
CA ASN A 292 -14.71 34.57 41.75
C ASN A 292 -14.66 34.03 40.31
N LYS A 293 -13.76 34.60 39.51
CA LYS A 293 -13.51 34.21 38.12
C LYS A 293 -12.09 33.68 37.97
N LEU A 294 -11.95 32.63 37.16
CA LEU A 294 -10.67 32.15 36.66
C LEU A 294 -10.60 32.39 35.17
N PHE A 295 -9.47 32.93 34.71
CA PHE A 295 -9.19 33.19 33.30
C PHE A 295 -8.15 32.20 32.82
N ALA A 296 -8.46 31.43 31.78
CA ALA A 296 -7.55 30.44 31.22
C ALA A 296 -7.09 30.88 29.83
N PHE A 297 -5.78 30.77 29.60
CA PHE A 297 -5.10 31.13 28.37
C PHE A 297 -4.37 29.91 27.84
N ALA A 298 -4.55 29.63 26.55
CA ALA A 298 -3.86 28.57 25.85
C ALA A 298 -2.99 29.19 24.75
N ASP A 299 -1.67 29.01 24.84
CA ASP A 299 -0.73 29.30 23.76
C ASP A 299 -0.02 28.00 23.38
N TYR A 300 -0.38 27.45 22.22
CA TYR A 300 0.10 26.15 21.77
C TYR A 300 0.62 26.22 20.34
N ASN A 301 1.94 26.31 20.23
CA ASN A 301 2.68 26.26 18.98
C ASN A 301 3.37 24.91 18.89
N SER A 302 3.26 24.21 17.76
CA SER A 302 3.87 22.89 17.65
C SER A 302 4.31 22.53 16.23
N ILE A 303 5.27 21.61 16.20
CA ILE A 303 5.60 20.83 15.01
C ILE A 303 4.96 19.46 15.16
N GLU A 304 3.93 19.20 14.37
CA GLU A 304 3.37 17.86 14.21
C GLU A 304 4.17 17.08 13.18
N ILE A 305 4.36 15.79 13.42
CA ILE A 305 5.01 14.85 12.50
C ILE A 305 4.04 13.68 12.27
N PRO A 306 3.06 13.85 11.35
CA PRO A 306 2.22 12.77 10.85
C PRO A 306 3.04 11.81 9.98
N ILE A 307 2.94 10.53 10.29
CA ILE A 307 3.49 9.42 9.49
C ILE A 307 2.33 8.48 9.16
N GLY A 308 2.20 8.06 7.91
CA GLY A 308 1.10 7.17 7.57
C GLY A 308 1.13 6.57 6.19
N ILE A 309 0.00 5.96 5.85
CA ILE A 309 -0.25 5.31 4.57
C ILE A 309 -1.33 6.06 3.81
N ARG A 310 -1.20 6.07 2.49
CA ARG A 310 -2.17 6.63 1.54
C ARG A 310 -2.62 5.56 0.56
N HIS A 311 -3.93 5.51 0.32
CA HIS A 311 -4.52 4.70 -0.73
C HIS A 311 -5.17 5.58 -1.80
N TYR A 312 -4.79 5.39 -3.07
CA TYR A 312 -5.32 6.08 -4.23
C TYR A 312 -6.42 5.29 -4.92
N MET A 313 -7.45 6.01 -5.34
CA MET A 313 -8.53 5.55 -6.20
C MET A 313 -8.53 6.43 -7.45
N PHE A 314 -8.08 5.87 -8.57
CA PHE A 314 -7.96 6.58 -9.84
C PHE A 314 -9.33 6.68 -10.51
N ILE A 315 -9.75 7.90 -10.84
CA ILE A 315 -10.97 8.17 -11.63
C ILE A 315 -10.60 8.15 -13.11
N ASP A 316 -9.54 8.88 -13.48
CA ASP A 316 -9.01 8.94 -14.85
C ASP A 316 -7.47 9.09 -14.84
N SER A 317 -6.87 9.56 -15.94
CA SER A 317 -5.42 9.76 -16.06
C SER A 317 -4.88 10.96 -15.26
N LYS A 318 -5.72 11.94 -14.96
CA LYS A 318 -5.42 13.18 -14.23
C LYS A 318 -6.05 13.21 -12.84
N SER A 319 -7.18 12.54 -12.62
CA SER A 319 -8.01 12.69 -11.43
C SER A 319 -7.93 11.46 -10.53
N LYS A 320 -7.62 11.65 -9.24
CA LYS A 320 -7.58 10.59 -8.24
C LYS A 320 -8.09 11.05 -6.88
N ILE A 321 -8.87 10.21 -6.21
CA ILE A 321 -9.20 10.37 -4.78
C ILE A 321 -8.14 9.65 -3.97
N PHE A 322 -7.88 10.12 -2.76
CA PHE A 322 -7.04 9.42 -1.80
C PHE A 322 -7.64 9.37 -0.41
N LEU A 323 -7.29 8.32 0.33
CA LEU A 323 -7.57 8.16 1.75
C LEU A 323 -6.26 8.02 2.50
N ASN A 324 -6.14 8.69 3.65
CA ASN A 324 -4.97 8.66 4.52
C ASN A 324 -5.34 8.09 5.88
N GLY A 325 -4.45 7.25 6.42
CA GLY A 325 -4.44 6.88 7.84
C GLY A 325 -3.06 7.18 8.41
N GLN A 326 -3.01 8.01 9.46
CA GLN A 326 -1.77 8.57 9.99
C GLN A 326 -1.69 8.47 11.52
N TYR A 327 -0.48 8.28 12.03
CA TYR A 327 -0.11 8.44 13.42
C TYR A 327 0.71 9.72 13.57
N ILE A 328 0.39 10.54 14.56
CA ILE A 328 0.92 11.89 14.70
C ILE A 328 1.70 12.00 15.99
N PHE A 329 2.97 12.34 15.84
CA PHE A 329 3.78 12.86 16.93
C PHE A 329 3.66 14.38 16.98
N ASP A 330 3.78 14.96 18.16
CA ASP A 330 3.70 16.40 18.35
C ASP A 330 4.83 16.86 19.25
N VAL A 331 5.54 17.90 18.79
CA VAL A 331 6.61 18.57 19.53
C VAL A 331 6.15 19.99 19.77
N ALA A 332 5.77 20.29 21.01
CA ALA A 332 5.39 21.62 21.43
C ALA A 332 6.62 22.55 21.47
N LEU A 333 6.42 23.81 21.07
CA LEU A 333 7.41 24.89 21.03
C LEU A 333 6.92 26.02 21.93
N ASP A 334 7.66 26.35 23.00
CA ASP A 334 7.35 27.46 23.92
C ASP A 334 5.86 27.60 24.24
N SER A 335 5.22 26.48 24.59
CA SER A 335 3.77 26.37 24.69
C SER A 335 3.33 26.15 26.13
N SER A 336 2.30 26.87 26.56
CA SER A 336 1.79 26.82 27.92
C SER A 336 0.26 26.94 27.98
N LEU A 337 -0.34 26.34 29.01
CA LEU A 337 -1.71 26.61 29.43
C LEU A 337 -1.64 27.29 30.80
N LYS A 338 -2.11 28.54 30.88
CA LYS A 338 -2.06 29.35 32.09
C LYS A 338 -3.46 29.60 32.61
N VAL A 339 -3.63 29.56 33.93
CA VAL A 339 -4.86 29.95 34.61
C VAL A 339 -4.53 31.04 35.62
N LEU A 340 -5.18 32.19 35.48
CA LEU A 340 -5.05 33.36 36.34
C LEU A 340 -6.33 33.58 37.15
N ARG A 341 -6.19 34.16 38.33
CA ARG A 341 -7.31 34.71 39.11
C ARG A 341 -7.63 36.13 38.63
N ALA A 342 -8.71 36.70 39.15
CA ALA A 342 -9.14 38.06 38.83
C ALA A 342 -8.15 39.18 39.24
N ASP A 343 -7.19 38.88 40.12
CA ASP A 343 -6.11 39.78 40.55
C ASP A 343 -4.80 39.57 39.77
N ASP A 344 -4.87 38.90 38.62
CA ASP A 344 -3.74 38.48 37.78
C ASP A 344 -2.75 37.50 38.45
N SER A 345 -3.06 36.99 39.66
CA SER A 345 -2.22 35.98 40.29
C SER A 345 -2.30 34.64 39.55
N LEU A 346 -1.14 34.02 39.34
CA LEU A 346 -1.02 32.72 38.69
C LEU A 346 -1.62 31.62 39.58
N SER A 347 -2.64 30.94 39.08
CA SER A 347 -3.25 29.78 39.74
C SER A 347 -2.67 28.47 39.22
N GLN A 348 -2.39 28.38 37.93
CA GLN A 348 -1.85 27.18 37.29
C GLN A 348 -1.02 27.54 36.06
N ASP A 349 0.11 26.87 35.89
CA ASP A 349 0.95 26.94 34.68
C ASP A 349 1.31 25.52 34.25
N ILE A 350 0.88 25.14 33.05
CA ILE A 350 1.04 23.81 32.49
C ILE A 350 1.90 23.90 31.24
N ASP A 351 3.05 23.23 31.27
CA ASP A 351 3.86 22.98 30.09
C ASP A 351 3.07 22.09 29.13
N VAL A 352 2.88 22.54 27.90
CA VAL A 352 2.15 21.75 26.90
C VAL A 352 3.01 20.58 26.45
N LYS A 353 2.53 19.36 26.71
CA LYS A 353 3.10 18.11 26.23
C LYS A 353 1.98 17.23 25.71
N ALA A 354 1.99 16.96 24.41
CA ALA A 354 0.96 16.15 23.78
C ALA A 354 1.27 14.66 23.83
N TYR A 355 0.22 13.86 24.01
CA TYR A 355 0.23 12.47 23.57
C TYR A 355 0.08 12.40 22.05
N ALA A 356 0.65 11.35 21.47
CA ALA A 356 0.43 11.05 20.08
C ALA A 356 -1.05 10.71 19.82
N ASN A 357 -1.50 10.93 18.60
CA ASN A 357 -2.87 10.65 18.19
C ASN A 357 -2.94 10.15 16.74
N PHE A 358 -4.13 9.76 16.32
CA PHE A 358 -4.39 9.33 14.95
C PHE A 358 -5.10 10.42 14.15
N ALA A 359 -4.87 10.44 12.83
CA ALA A 359 -5.66 11.21 11.89
C ALA A 359 -6.09 10.38 10.68
N PHE A 360 -7.25 10.74 10.16
CA PHE A 360 -7.85 10.13 8.97
C PHE A 360 -8.21 11.23 7.98
N GLY A 361 -7.70 11.10 6.75
CA GLY A 361 -7.85 12.09 5.70
C GLY A 361 -8.57 11.53 4.49
N ALA A 362 -9.40 12.33 3.86
CA ALA A 362 -9.95 12.05 2.53
C ALA A 362 -9.72 13.27 1.64
N GLY A 363 -9.21 13.03 0.43
CA GLY A 363 -8.87 14.12 -0.46
C GLY A 363 -8.92 13.76 -1.93
N TYR A 364 -8.75 14.79 -2.75
CA TYR A 364 -8.75 14.73 -4.20
C TYR A 364 -7.44 15.32 -4.71
N SER A 365 -6.85 14.70 -5.73
CA SER A 365 -5.67 15.19 -6.43
C SER A 365 -5.92 15.26 -7.92
N TYR A 366 -5.58 16.42 -8.50
CA TYR A 366 -5.65 16.68 -9.92
C TYR A 366 -4.26 16.82 -10.52
N ASN A 367 -4.05 16.10 -11.63
CA ASN A 367 -2.82 16.01 -12.41
C ASN A 367 -1.58 15.66 -11.56
N SER A 368 -1.77 15.02 -10.41
CA SER A 368 -0.72 14.80 -9.38
C SER A 368 0.05 16.08 -8.99
N LYS A 369 -0.53 17.26 -9.23
CA LYS A 369 0.09 18.57 -8.97
C LYS A 369 -0.65 19.35 -7.88
N TYR A 370 -1.98 19.32 -7.92
CA TYR A 370 -2.83 20.03 -6.97
C TYR A 370 -3.65 19.04 -6.17
N GLY A 371 -3.88 19.33 -4.89
CA GLY A 371 -4.75 18.51 -4.07
C GLY A 371 -5.50 19.30 -3.01
N VAL A 372 -6.61 18.73 -2.56
CA VAL A 372 -7.39 19.19 -1.42
C VAL A 372 -7.70 18.00 -0.52
N GLU A 373 -7.57 18.15 0.80
CA GLU A 373 -7.84 17.12 1.79
C GLU A 373 -8.66 17.69 2.94
N VAL A 374 -9.67 16.94 3.38
CA VAL A 374 -10.26 17.11 4.71
C VAL A 374 -9.64 16.07 5.62
N ARG A 375 -9.06 16.49 6.74
CA ARG A 375 -8.41 15.62 7.71
C ARG A 375 -9.05 15.76 9.08
N TYR A 376 -9.51 14.64 9.63
CA TYR A 376 -10.03 14.54 10.99
C TYR A 376 -8.95 13.99 11.93
N PHE A 377 -8.76 14.64 13.07
CA PHE A 377 -7.82 14.23 14.11
C PHE A 377 -8.58 13.67 15.30
N THR A 378 -8.16 12.51 15.79
CA THR A 378 -8.67 11.98 17.05
C THR A 378 -8.27 12.89 18.21
N SER A 379 -9.15 12.99 19.21
CA SER A 379 -8.92 13.84 20.39
C SER A 379 -7.63 13.43 21.10
N ARG A 380 -6.82 14.40 21.51
CA ARG A 380 -5.58 14.15 22.26
C ARG A 380 -5.49 14.99 23.53
N ASN A 381 -4.81 14.46 24.53
CA ASN A 381 -4.45 15.19 25.73
C ASN A 381 -3.08 15.89 25.52
N ILE A 382 -3.05 17.19 25.76
CA ILE A 382 -1.92 18.11 25.62
C ILE A 382 -1.31 18.56 26.96
N ALA A 383 -1.80 18.03 28.09
CA ALA A 383 -1.32 18.27 29.45
C ALA A 383 -0.60 17.04 30.03
N ARG A 384 0.12 16.29 29.19
CA ARG A 384 0.83 15.07 29.61
C ARG A 384 1.84 15.37 30.73
N GLY A 385 1.78 14.58 31.79
CA GLY A 385 2.65 14.73 32.97
C GLY A 385 1.94 15.38 34.17
N TYR A 386 0.74 15.91 33.98
CA TYR A 386 -0.06 16.50 35.06
C TYR A 386 -1.18 15.53 35.46
N ALA A 387 -1.00 14.79 36.57
CA ALA A 387 -1.88 13.69 36.96
C ALA A 387 -3.36 14.07 37.11
N ASN A 388 -3.63 15.28 37.61
CA ASN A 388 -4.99 15.74 37.90
C ASN A 388 -5.59 16.60 36.79
N VAL A 389 -4.86 16.80 35.68
CA VAL A 389 -5.26 17.66 34.57
C VAL A 389 -5.46 16.79 33.33
N ASN A 390 -6.69 16.79 32.82
CA ASN A 390 -6.99 16.16 31.55
C ASN A 390 -7.33 17.23 30.52
N SER A 391 -6.96 17.00 29.26
CA SER A 391 -7.34 17.87 28.17
C SER A 391 -7.84 17.09 26.97
N SER A 392 -8.72 17.73 26.21
CA SER A 392 -9.31 17.19 24.99
C SER A 392 -9.12 18.23 23.88
N TYR A 393 -8.00 18.12 23.17
CA TYR A 393 -7.74 18.88 21.96
C TYR A 393 -8.27 18.11 20.74
N LYS A 394 -9.21 18.72 20.01
CA LYS A 394 -9.80 18.18 18.78
C LYS A 394 -9.48 19.10 17.61
N ASN A 395 -9.32 18.53 16.43
CA ASN A 395 -9.02 19.30 15.22
C ASN A 395 -9.61 18.66 13.96
N VAL A 396 -10.09 19.50 13.05
CA VAL A 396 -10.38 19.15 11.65
C VAL A 396 -9.66 20.14 10.77
N SER A 397 -8.91 19.66 9.78
CA SER A 397 -8.17 20.52 8.87
C SER A 397 -8.73 20.45 7.45
N LEU A 398 -8.77 21.60 6.78
CA LEU A 398 -8.83 21.71 5.32
C LEU A 398 -7.42 22.01 4.84
N ILE A 399 -6.88 21.14 3.99
CA ILE A 399 -5.48 21.18 3.56
C ILE A 399 -5.44 21.30 2.05
N LEU A 400 -4.70 22.27 1.54
CA LEU A 400 -4.33 22.34 0.13
C LEU A 400 -2.98 21.66 -0.05
N SER A 401 -2.73 21.11 -1.23
CA SER A 401 -1.45 20.48 -1.58
C SER A 401 -0.99 20.99 -2.94
N TYR A 402 0.28 21.39 -3.00
CA TYR A 402 0.98 21.71 -4.24
C TYR A 402 2.23 20.84 -4.33
N ASN A 403 2.22 19.87 -5.23
CA ASN A 403 3.35 18.97 -5.45
C ASN A 403 4.45 19.68 -6.25
N LEU A 404 5.68 19.62 -5.76
CA LEU A 404 6.84 20.27 -6.38
C LEU A 404 7.40 19.42 -7.52
N PHE A 405 7.50 18.10 -7.34
CA PHE A 405 7.97 17.14 -8.33
C PHE A 405 7.36 15.75 -8.13
#